data_AF-A0A0S7YX41-F1
#
_entry.id   AF-A0A0S7YX41-F1
#
_cell.length_a   1.000
_cell.length_b   1.000
_cell.length_c   1.000
_cell.angle_alpha   90.00
_cell.angle_beta   90.00
_cell.angle_gamma   90.00
#
_symmetry.space_group_name_H-M   'P 1'
#
loop_
_entity.id
_entity.type
_entity.pdbx_description
1 polymer ?
#
loop_
_entity_poly.entity_id
_entity_poly.type
_entity_poly.pdbx_seq_one_letter_code
_entity_poly.pdbx_strand_id
1 'polypeptide(L)'
;MVDFSGIAKAEGGKTVAEIFAEKDQLAGTEVTFRGKVVKTNPEIMGKNWLHVQDGTGALNSNDLTITTSAELPNVGDTVLVTGKVALDQDFGLGYQYPIIIEEAQVVVE
;
A
#
# COMPACT_ATOMS: atom_id res chain seq x y z
N MET A 1 -14.07 12.52 5.69
CA MET A 1 -13.47 12.35 4.34
C MET A 1 -11.97 12.44 4.53
N VAL A 2 -11.21 11.56 3.91
CA VAL A 2 -9.75 11.65 3.93
C VAL A 2 -9.35 12.59 2.81
N ASP A 3 -8.72 13.72 3.13
CA ASP A 3 -8.22 14.66 2.14
C ASP A 3 -6.92 14.12 1.54
N PHE A 4 -6.98 13.80 0.24
CA PHE A 4 -5.85 13.35 -0.56
C PHE A 4 -5.21 14.48 -1.39
N SER A 5 -5.81 15.67 -1.36
CA SER A 5 -5.29 16.87 -2.03
C SER A 5 -3.90 17.21 -1.47
N GLY A 6 -2.88 17.16 -2.32
CA GLY A 6 -1.50 17.52 -1.95
C GLY A 6 -0.56 16.34 -1.66
N ILE A 7 -1.01 15.09 -1.85
CA ILE A 7 -0.10 13.94 -1.83
C ILE A 7 0.76 13.99 -3.09
N ALA A 8 2.01 14.46 -2.93
CA ALA A 8 2.99 14.43 -4.00
C ALA A 8 3.49 12.99 -4.21
N LYS A 9 3.79 12.66 -5.46
CA LYS A 9 4.48 11.41 -5.80
C LYS A 9 5.80 11.35 -5.02
N ALA A 10 6.10 10.18 -4.45
CA ALA A 10 7.38 9.94 -3.79
C ALA A 10 8.55 10.22 -4.75
N GLU A 11 9.65 10.77 -4.26
CA GLU A 11 10.85 10.98 -5.09
C GLU A 11 11.35 9.65 -5.66
N GLY A 12 11.40 9.55 -7.00
CA GLY A 12 11.74 8.30 -7.69
C GLY A 12 10.71 7.17 -7.56
N GLY A 13 9.58 7.41 -6.89
CA GLY A 13 8.53 6.44 -6.64
C GLY A 13 7.44 6.43 -7.72
N LYS A 14 6.32 5.79 -7.40
CA LYS A 14 5.10 5.65 -8.22
C LYS A 14 3.87 6.09 -7.44
N THR A 15 2.78 6.41 -8.15
CA THR A 15 1.44 6.60 -7.55
C THR A 15 0.74 5.25 -7.38
N VAL A 16 -0.32 5.22 -6.57
CA VAL A 16 -1.12 3.98 -6.39
C VAL A 16 -1.68 3.50 -7.74
N ALA A 17 -2.22 4.42 -8.54
CA ALA A 17 -2.74 4.08 -9.87
C ALA A 17 -1.68 3.52 -10.81
N GLU A 18 -0.46 4.06 -10.80
CA GLU A 18 0.66 3.55 -11.61
C GLU A 18 1.07 2.13 -11.16
N ILE A 19 1.16 1.90 -9.85
CA ILE A 19 1.48 0.57 -9.32
C ILE A 19 0.42 -0.46 -9.75
N PHE A 20 -0.86 -0.09 -9.71
CA PHE A 20 -1.93 -0.95 -10.21
C PHE A 20 -1.86 -1.18 -11.72
N ALA A 21 -1.55 -0.15 -12.50
CA ALA A 21 -1.47 -0.23 -13.96
C ALA A 21 -0.26 -1.05 -14.43
N GLU A 22 0.86 -0.95 -13.72
CA GLU A 22 2.12 -1.63 -14.03
C GLU A 22 2.35 -2.88 -13.16
N LYS A 23 1.33 -3.35 -12.42
CA LYS A 23 1.46 -4.41 -11.41
C LYS A 23 2.17 -5.66 -11.93
N ASP A 24 1.86 -6.08 -13.14
CA ASP A 24 2.45 -7.27 -13.80
C ASP A 24 3.94 -7.09 -14.07
N GLN A 25 4.39 -5.86 -14.32
CA GLN A 25 5.80 -5.53 -14.53
C GLN A 25 6.55 -5.35 -13.21
N LEU A 26 5.83 -4.88 -12.18
CA LEU A 26 6.39 -4.62 -10.85
C LEU A 26 6.37 -5.86 -9.96
N ALA A 27 5.68 -6.92 -10.36
CA ALA A 27 5.63 -8.19 -9.63
C ALA A 27 7.04 -8.68 -9.27
N GLY A 28 7.30 -8.84 -7.98
CA GLY A 28 8.59 -9.27 -7.46
C GLY A 28 9.64 -8.17 -7.33
N THR A 29 9.32 -6.92 -7.69
CA THR A 29 10.20 -5.75 -7.56
C THR A 29 9.78 -4.88 -6.38
N GLU A 30 10.74 -4.10 -5.87
CA GLU A 30 10.50 -3.13 -4.82
C GLU A 30 10.00 -1.82 -5.42
N VAL A 31 8.92 -1.27 -4.83
CA VAL A 31 8.32 -0.02 -5.25
C VAL A 31 8.21 0.92 -4.06
N THR A 32 8.41 2.20 -4.33
CA THR A 32 8.21 3.28 -3.36
C THR A 32 7.03 4.13 -3.79
N PHE A 33 6.12 4.42 -2.87
CA PHE A 33 5.01 5.33 -3.10
C PHE A 33 4.65 6.08 -1.83
N ARG A 34 4.03 7.25 -2.00
CA ARG A 34 3.53 8.06 -0.90
C ARG A 34 2.01 8.03 -0.93
N GLY A 35 1.39 7.88 0.23
CA GLY A 35 -0.05 7.90 0.35
C GLY A 35 -0.51 8.15 1.77
N LYS A 36 -1.81 8.21 1.97
CA LYS A 36 -2.42 8.39 3.28
C LYS A 36 -3.05 7.09 3.74
N VAL A 37 -2.83 6.76 5.00
CA VAL A 37 -3.39 5.55 5.62
C VAL A 37 -4.89 5.75 5.80
N VAL A 38 -5.70 4.84 5.24
CA VAL A 38 -7.16 4.90 5.35
C VAL A 38 -7.71 3.83 6.30
N LYS A 39 -6.94 2.77 6.53
CA LYS A 39 -7.32 1.67 7.42
C LYS A 39 -6.07 0.95 7.90
N THR A 40 -6.08 0.52 9.16
CA THR A 40 -5.02 -0.29 9.74
C THR A 40 -5.60 -1.48 10.48
N ASN A 41 -4.90 -2.61 10.40
CA ASN A 41 -5.30 -3.90 10.93
C ASN A 41 -4.06 -4.57 11.52
N PRO A 42 -3.76 -4.33 12.80
CA PRO A 42 -2.60 -4.94 13.45
C PRO A 42 -2.80 -6.44 13.73
N GLU A 43 -1.69 -7.14 13.93
CA GLU A 43 -1.63 -8.52 14.45
C GLU A 43 -2.34 -9.60 13.59
N ILE A 44 -2.52 -9.37 12.29
CA ILE A 44 -3.06 -10.39 11.37
C ILE A 44 -1.92 -11.30 10.90
N MET A 45 -1.98 -12.57 11.28
CA MET A 45 -0.94 -13.57 10.98
C MET A 45 0.47 -13.14 11.41
N GLY A 46 0.58 -12.40 12.52
CA GLY A 46 1.86 -11.89 13.02
C GLY A 46 2.45 -10.72 12.22
N LYS A 47 1.68 -10.12 11.32
CA LYS A 47 2.05 -8.93 10.54
C LYS A 47 1.03 -7.81 10.76
N ASN A 48 1.47 -6.58 10.50
CA ASN A 48 0.61 -5.40 10.50
C ASN A 48 0.12 -5.13 9.08
N TRP A 49 -1.18 -4.93 8.93
CA TRP A 49 -1.83 -4.70 7.64
C TRP A 49 -2.34 -3.27 7.53
N LEU A 50 -2.13 -2.66 6.40
CA LEU A 50 -2.41 -1.26 6.14
C LEU A 50 -3.08 -1.13 4.79
N HIS A 51 -4.07 -0.25 4.71
CA HIS A 51 -4.60 0.23 3.44
C HIS A 51 -4.17 1.66 3.25
N VAL A 52 -3.49 1.93 2.14
CA VAL A 52 -2.98 3.26 1.80
C VAL A 52 -3.54 3.71 0.45
N GLN A 53 -3.98 4.96 0.43
CA GLN A 53 -4.54 5.62 -0.76
C GLN A 53 -3.87 6.97 -0.97
N ASP A 54 -3.50 7.29 -2.20
CA ASP A 54 -2.91 8.58 -2.57
C ASP A 54 -3.91 9.53 -3.26
N GLY A 55 -5.18 9.10 -3.37
CA GLY A 55 -6.22 9.82 -4.10
C GLY A 55 -6.21 9.59 -5.61
N THR A 56 -5.29 8.77 -6.13
CA THR A 56 -5.27 8.32 -7.52
C THR A 56 -5.96 6.97 -7.67
N GLY A 57 -6.35 6.64 -8.91
CA GLY A 57 -6.98 5.36 -9.24
C GLY A 57 -8.51 5.41 -9.22
N ALA A 58 -9.13 4.40 -9.82
CA ALA A 58 -10.57 4.19 -9.79
C ALA A 58 -10.97 3.25 -8.65
N LEU A 59 -12.27 3.11 -8.39
CA LEU A 59 -12.81 2.12 -7.45
C LEU A 59 -12.17 0.74 -7.70
N ASN A 60 -11.55 0.15 -6.66
CA ASN A 60 -10.76 -1.11 -6.69
C ASN A 60 -9.32 -1.01 -7.24
N SER A 61 -8.84 0.18 -7.54
CA SER A 61 -7.45 0.45 -8.01
C SER A 61 -6.86 1.70 -7.34
N ASN A 62 -7.49 2.17 -6.28
CA ASN A 62 -7.14 3.35 -5.51
C ASN A 62 -6.67 3.00 -4.09
N ASP A 63 -6.55 1.70 -3.79
CA ASP A 63 -6.29 1.17 -2.46
C ASP A 63 -5.24 0.07 -2.55
N LEU A 64 -4.06 0.33 -1.98
CA LEU A 64 -3.02 -0.69 -1.86
C LEU A 64 -3.08 -1.29 -0.47
N THR A 65 -3.10 -2.62 -0.43
CA THR A 65 -2.90 -3.38 0.80
C THR A 65 -1.40 -3.56 1.01
N ILE A 66 -0.93 -3.25 2.22
CA ILE A 66 0.47 -3.31 2.58
C ILE A 66 0.61 -4.12 3.87
N THR A 67 1.59 -5.02 3.90
CA THR A 67 2.01 -5.70 5.12
C THR A 67 3.35 -5.15 5.57
N THR A 68 3.48 -4.88 6.86
CA THR A 68 4.73 -4.41 7.47
C THR A 68 4.97 -5.10 8.81
N SER A 69 6.24 -5.14 9.20
CA SER A 69 6.67 -5.48 10.57
C SER A 69 7.03 -4.25 11.39
N ALA A 70 6.93 -3.05 10.80
CA ALA A 70 7.16 -1.78 11.48
C ALA A 70 5.99 -1.41 12.40
N GLU A 71 6.19 -0.34 13.17
CA GLU A 71 5.13 0.26 13.97
C GLU A 71 3.97 0.71 13.07
N LEU A 72 2.75 0.46 13.53
CA LEU A 72 1.53 0.72 12.77
C LEU A 72 1.22 2.23 12.80
N PRO A 73 1.22 2.94 11.66
CA PRO A 73 0.76 4.34 11.60
C PRO A 73 -0.74 4.48 11.90
N ASN A 74 -1.18 5.70 12.19
CA ASN A 74 -2.60 5.96 12.43
C ASN A 74 -3.34 6.21 11.12
N VAL A 75 -4.65 5.95 11.13
CA VAL A 75 -5.52 6.34 10.01
C VAL A 75 -5.50 7.86 9.88
N GLY A 76 -5.21 8.34 8.67
CA GLY A 76 -5.06 9.76 8.34
C GLY A 76 -3.61 10.23 8.21
N ASP A 77 -2.63 9.43 8.68
CA ASP A 77 -1.21 9.75 8.53
C ASP A 77 -0.76 9.62 7.07
N THR A 78 0.11 10.55 6.65
CA THR A 78 0.80 10.43 5.36
C THR A 78 2.02 9.55 5.57
N VAL A 79 2.22 8.58 4.69
CA VAL A 79 3.30 7.60 4.80
C VAL A 79 4.02 7.45 3.48
N LEU A 80 5.35 7.29 3.59
CA LEU A 80 6.19 6.80 2.52
C LEU A 80 6.35 5.28 2.71
N VAL A 81 5.89 4.52 1.71
CA VAL A 81 5.91 3.07 1.73
C VAL A 81 6.89 2.58 0.69
N THR A 82 7.82 1.72 1.09
CA THR A 82 8.73 1.01 0.20
C THR A 82 8.62 -0.48 0.46
N GLY A 83 8.26 -1.28 -0.53
CA GLY A 83 8.16 -2.73 -0.34
C GLY A 83 8.01 -3.49 -1.64
N LYS A 84 8.02 -4.81 -1.54
CA LYS A 84 7.98 -5.69 -2.70
C LYS A 84 6.55 -5.91 -3.16
N VAL A 85 6.29 -5.73 -4.46
CA VAL A 85 4.97 -6.03 -5.04
C VAL A 85 4.82 -7.54 -5.18
N ALA A 86 3.77 -8.07 -4.56
CA ALA A 86 3.32 -9.45 -4.76
C ALA A 86 1.93 -9.42 -5.40
N LEU A 87 1.72 -10.29 -6.39
CA LEU A 87 0.43 -10.46 -7.07
C LEU A 87 -0.18 -11.80 -6.69
N ASP A 88 -1.49 -11.90 -6.89
CA ASP A 88 -2.26 -13.14 -6.74
C ASP A 88 -2.01 -13.83 -5.39
N GLN A 89 -1.90 -13.04 -4.32
CA GLN A 89 -1.64 -13.58 -2.98
C GLN A 89 -2.94 -14.12 -2.38
N ASP A 90 -2.90 -15.40 -2.02
CA ASP A 90 -3.99 -16.12 -1.34
C ASP A 90 -3.60 -16.37 0.11
N PHE A 91 -4.32 -15.73 1.03
CA PHE A 91 -4.15 -15.91 2.48
C PHE A 91 -5.17 -16.93 3.05
N GLY A 92 -5.81 -17.72 2.19
CA GLY A 92 -6.86 -18.65 2.55
C GLY A 92 -8.16 -17.98 2.97
N LEU A 93 -9.18 -18.78 3.31
CA LEU A 93 -10.49 -18.31 3.80
C LEU A 93 -11.21 -17.29 2.89
N GLY A 94 -10.85 -17.24 1.59
CA GLY A 94 -11.42 -16.30 0.62
C GLY A 94 -10.71 -14.95 0.55
N TYR A 95 -9.59 -14.76 1.27
CA TYR A 95 -8.78 -13.54 1.21
C TYR A 95 -7.76 -13.63 0.06
N GLN A 96 -8.18 -13.20 -1.12
CA GLN A 96 -7.33 -13.09 -2.30
C GLN A 96 -7.05 -11.62 -2.61
N TYR A 97 -5.76 -11.29 -2.71
CA TYR A 97 -5.31 -9.95 -3.05
C TYR A 97 -4.65 -9.99 -4.43
N PRO A 98 -5.24 -9.31 -5.44
CA PRO A 98 -4.65 -9.27 -6.78
C PRO A 98 -3.31 -8.53 -6.79
N ILE A 99 -3.11 -7.62 -5.84
CA ILE A 99 -1.87 -6.91 -5.58
C ILE A 99 -1.76 -6.61 -4.09
N ILE A 100 -0.58 -6.82 -3.54
CA ILE A 100 -0.24 -6.50 -2.16
C ILE A 100 1.24 -6.11 -2.10
N ILE A 101 1.58 -5.20 -1.20
CA ILE A 101 2.98 -4.84 -0.93
C ILE A 101 3.41 -5.58 0.32
N GLU A 102 4.35 -6.50 0.18
CA GLU A 102 4.83 -7.33 1.29
C GLU A 102 6.10 -6.78 1.92
N GLU A 103 6.20 -7.01 3.24
CA GLU A 103 7.38 -6.67 4.06
C GLU A 103 7.83 -5.21 3.87
N ALA A 104 6.85 -4.32 3.69
CA ALA A 104 7.13 -2.95 3.35
C ALA A 104 7.71 -2.20 4.55
N GLN A 105 8.71 -1.38 4.28
CA GLN A 105 9.12 -0.32 5.19
C GLN A 105 8.13 0.85 5.07
N VAL A 106 7.57 1.24 6.20
CA VAL A 106 6.59 2.34 6.29
C VAL A 106 7.21 3.44 7.15
N VAL A 107 7.29 4.65 6.60
CA VAL A 107 7.79 5.83 7.30
C VAL A 107 6.68 6.87 7.33
N VAL A 108 6.31 7.33 8.53
CA VAL A 108 5.31 8.38 8.73
C VAL A 108 5.93 9.75 8.45
N GLU A 109 5.21 10.59 7.72
CA GLU A 109 5.59 11.98 7.36
C GLU A 109 4.66 13.03 7.97
#